data_AF-A0A329LFN8-F1
#
_entry.id   AF-A0A329LFN8-F1
#
_cell.length_a   1.000
_cell.length_b   1.000
_cell.length_c   1.000
_cell.angle_alpha   90.00
_cell.angle_beta   90.00
_cell.angle_gamma   90.00
#
_symmetry.space_group_name_H-M   'P 1'
#
loop_
_entity.id
_entity.type
_entity.pdbx_description
1 polymer ?
#
loop_
_entity_poly.entity_id
_entity_poly.type
_entity_poly.pdbx_seq_one_letter_code
_entity_poly.pdbx_strand_id
1 'polypeptide(L)'
;MWSNTSACRWREPMMLNRISSYIKVWDRRRIKVLLWTIALGSAFVGSNLFFDNNSVQAEQASVSTKQVPVRLDGVLQSFDPPAVMIDEVTLVPFRPVFEQLGAVVSFDASTQTVTAVKDDKRIQLTIGSAIGKIGDQSWPLPTKAQLIDGTTMVPLRFISEALLANVEWDMRTASVSITSFEHLSPLKAKVNQIIGQIITPTMTNFQKIYAIHKYVVNHVTYDYVNYYKGTVPLLSYSAEGALLGGLAVCDGYTKAMSVLLDKVEIENIRVMGTVRAGEHSWNMVQLNGQYYHIDATWNDSDNNIRNKHELSQGVDTSLDYLETYNPTKDLGYKYFLVSSERLEGHTFPTSAYPKTSHSFDGVFSEAIPFGETADDIYVRALFRNGGEFSYGALKGIAKIDKNGERSYPFSNSDVEVSRFLTPIIFDDHLYYGVGDIIDNVFPVSLSIHRISLNSGEDTPFLDKVFDLKVSGKYMFYTAEVKEANDRGFITRNSHLRRILSNGEQDTLIAENIGSFLLHGNFIYYTKKGDSSSSNKTLHRVSLEGKDDTLLATGADIDHIDGYSEGILSIQVQKYIHLRNE
;
A
#
# COMPACT_ATOMS: atom_id res chain seq x y z
N MET A 1 -17.98 -61.05 28.59
CA MET A 1 -16.96 -61.65 27.70
C MET A 1 -15.93 -60.55 27.44
N TRP A 2 -14.66 -60.71 27.82
CA TRP A 2 -13.61 -61.51 27.12
C TRP A 2 -13.31 -60.95 25.71
N SER A 3 -12.06 -60.73 25.27
CA SER A 3 -10.74 -60.59 25.95
C SER A 3 -9.64 -60.36 24.89
N ASN A 4 -8.47 -59.86 25.31
CA ASN A 4 -7.16 -59.84 24.59
C ASN A 4 -7.07 -58.85 23.40
N THR A 5 -6.02 -58.03 23.19
CA THR A 5 -4.57 -57.98 23.51
C THR A 5 -3.63 -58.67 22.50
N SER A 6 -2.97 -57.87 21.65
CA SER A 6 -1.55 -57.96 21.23
C SER A 6 -1.27 -56.69 20.41
N ALA A 7 -0.37 -55.75 20.75
CA ALA A 7 0.99 -55.81 21.29
C ALA A 7 2.04 -56.28 20.26
N CYS A 8 2.76 -55.32 19.67
CA CYS A 8 4.13 -55.53 19.21
C CYS A 8 4.98 -54.30 19.58
N ARG A 9 6.19 -54.55 20.08
CA ARG A 9 7.20 -53.55 20.52
C ARG A 9 8.41 -53.65 19.57
N TRP A 10 9.54 -53.09 20.01
CA TRP A 10 10.92 -53.29 19.52
C TRP A 10 11.35 -52.35 18.38
N ARG A 11 12.58 -51.81 18.38
CA ARG A 11 13.52 -51.41 19.47
C ARG A 11 14.71 -50.70 18.79
N GLU A 12 15.23 -49.64 19.40
CA GLU A 12 16.64 -49.25 19.25
C GLU A 12 17.52 -50.16 20.17
N PRO A 13 18.88 -50.18 20.11
CA PRO A 13 19.79 -49.23 19.42
C PRO A 13 21.07 -49.83 18.75
N MET A 14 22.01 -48.94 18.37
CA MET A 14 23.48 -49.08 18.32
C MET A 14 24.23 -49.64 17.08
N MET A 15 25.02 -48.73 16.48
CA MET A 15 26.49 -48.79 16.25
C MET A 15 27.13 -49.54 15.05
N LEU A 16 28.02 -48.79 14.35
CA LEU A 16 29.26 -49.19 13.65
C LEU A 16 29.14 -50.18 12.46
N ASN A 17 29.51 -49.81 11.21
CA ASN A 17 30.89 -49.45 10.86
C ASN A 17 31.08 -48.73 9.49
N ARG A 18 32.06 -47.81 9.47
CA ARG A 18 33.06 -47.51 8.39
C ARG A 18 32.59 -47.03 6.99
N ILE A 19 32.93 -45.76 6.64
CA ILE A 19 34.07 -45.37 5.78
C ILE A 19 33.94 -45.94 4.35
N SER A 20 33.58 -45.15 3.34
CA SER A 20 34.43 -44.16 2.67
C SER A 20 33.57 -43.31 1.70
N SER A 21 33.79 -42.05 1.32
CA SER A 21 34.81 -40.98 1.55
C SER A 21 34.10 -39.61 1.30
N TYR A 22 34.66 -38.39 1.26
CA TYR A 22 36.03 -37.85 1.14
C TYR A 22 36.13 -36.49 1.87
N ILE A 23 37.27 -36.19 2.51
CA ILE A 23 37.69 -34.82 2.88
C ILE A 23 39.20 -34.71 2.70
N LYS A 24 39.67 -33.65 2.03
CA LYS A 24 41.04 -33.10 2.10
C LYS A 24 40.99 -31.61 1.74
N VAL A 25 41.75 -30.71 2.36
CA VAL A 25 42.30 -30.68 3.74
C VAL A 25 42.61 -29.21 4.09
N TRP A 26 42.77 -28.88 5.38
CA TRP A 26 43.09 -27.52 5.84
C TRP A 26 44.57 -27.14 5.59
N ASP A 27 44.92 -25.85 5.65
CA ASP A 27 45.73 -25.36 6.80
C ASP A 27 45.58 -23.84 7.04
N ARG A 28 45.97 -23.36 8.23
CA ARG A 28 45.91 -21.97 8.67
C ARG A 28 47.04 -21.64 9.67
N ARG A 29 47.96 -20.75 9.24
CA ARG A 29 48.88 -19.87 10.04
C ARG A 29 50.30 -20.37 10.39
N ARG A 30 51.27 -19.55 9.96
CA ARG A 30 52.39 -18.93 10.73
C ARG A 30 53.71 -19.70 11.03
N ILE A 31 54.78 -18.89 10.97
CA ILE A 31 55.99 -18.83 11.83
C ILE A 31 57.35 -19.44 11.35
N LYS A 32 58.28 -18.51 11.07
CA LYS A 32 59.76 -18.47 11.26
C LYS A 32 60.70 -19.52 10.61
N VAL A 33 61.48 -19.02 9.62
CA VAL A 33 62.95 -18.87 9.63
C VAL A 33 63.82 -20.02 10.19
N LEU A 34 64.70 -20.61 9.35
CA LEU A 34 66.18 -20.45 9.42
C LEU A 34 66.92 -20.98 8.15
N LEU A 35 68.14 -20.45 7.94
CA LEU A 35 69.28 -20.79 7.04
C LEU A 35 69.38 -22.26 6.53
N TRP A 36 69.94 -22.54 5.34
CA TRP A 36 71.39 -22.51 5.06
C TRP A 36 71.80 -22.38 3.57
N THR A 37 73.12 -22.29 3.32
CA THR A 37 73.80 -21.87 2.08
C THR A 37 74.08 -22.96 1.04
N ILE A 38 74.35 -22.54 -0.21
CA ILE A 38 75.52 -22.95 -1.01
C ILE A 38 75.92 -21.76 -1.94
N ALA A 39 77.19 -21.67 -2.36
CA ALA A 39 77.75 -20.52 -3.08
C ALA A 39 78.61 -20.93 -4.28
N LEU A 40 78.89 -20.00 -5.22
CA LEU A 40 80.09 -19.99 -6.07
C LEU A 40 80.20 -18.72 -6.97
N GLY A 41 81.34 -18.02 -6.90
CA GLY A 41 81.94 -17.17 -7.97
C GLY A 41 81.21 -15.88 -8.40
N SER A 42 81.86 -14.73 -8.62
CA SER A 42 83.29 -14.37 -8.63
C SER A 42 83.50 -12.89 -8.28
N ALA A 43 84.74 -12.46 -8.00
CA ALA A 43 85.05 -11.13 -7.46
C ALA A 43 85.21 -10.01 -8.50
N PHE A 44 85.06 -8.74 -8.05
CA PHE A 44 86.14 -7.75 -8.17
C PHE A 44 86.03 -6.61 -7.12
N VAL A 45 86.99 -5.69 -7.12
CA VAL A 45 87.31 -4.72 -6.05
C VAL A 45 86.87 -3.28 -6.39
N GLY A 46 86.49 -2.45 -5.40
CA GLY A 46 86.39 -0.99 -5.62
C GLY A 46 85.84 -0.12 -4.47
N SER A 47 86.74 0.40 -3.62
CA SER A 47 86.76 1.75 -2.99
C SER A 47 85.55 2.36 -2.25
N ASN A 48 85.81 2.93 -1.07
CA ASN A 48 84.93 3.89 -0.39
C ASN A 48 84.84 5.23 -1.15
N LEU A 49 83.68 5.89 -1.10
CA LEU A 49 83.59 7.36 -1.08
C LEU A 49 82.55 7.83 -0.04
N PHE A 50 82.67 9.10 0.32
CA PHE A 50 82.21 9.68 1.59
C PHE A 50 80.71 10.02 1.63
N PHE A 51 80.22 10.24 2.85
CA PHE A 51 78.95 10.91 3.14
C PHE A 51 78.90 12.30 2.48
N ASP A 52 77.70 12.73 2.10
CA ASP A 52 77.30 14.13 2.27
C ASP A 52 75.85 14.18 2.77
N ASN A 53 75.48 15.28 3.43
CA ASN A 53 74.19 15.42 4.12
C ASN A 53 73.06 15.74 3.15
N ASN A 54 71.90 15.10 3.34
CA ASN A 54 70.63 15.66 2.92
C ASN A 54 69.53 15.36 3.94
N SER A 55 68.69 16.36 4.21
CA SER A 55 67.65 16.29 5.22
C SER A 55 66.49 15.40 4.77
N VAL A 56 66.21 14.33 5.51
CA VAL A 56 64.96 13.57 5.34
C VAL A 56 63.80 14.39 5.91
N GLN A 57 63.14 15.17 5.07
CA GLN A 57 61.78 15.64 5.37
C GLN A 57 60.86 14.42 5.39
N ALA A 58 60.04 14.30 6.43
CA ALA A 58 59.04 13.25 6.52
C ALA A 58 57.89 13.56 5.56
N GLU A 59 57.79 12.80 4.47
CA GLU A 59 56.70 12.89 3.51
C GLU A 59 55.40 12.39 4.16
N GLN A 60 54.51 13.30 4.54
CA GLN A 60 53.15 12.95 4.94
C GLN A 60 52.34 12.58 3.70
N ALA A 61 51.87 11.33 3.64
CA ALA A 61 50.99 10.88 2.57
C ALA A 61 49.67 11.66 2.61
N SER A 62 49.45 12.54 1.63
CA SER A 62 48.23 13.33 1.49
C SER A 62 47.07 12.47 0.98
N VAL A 63 46.08 12.23 1.84
CA VAL A 63 44.81 11.62 1.42
C VAL A 63 44.10 12.60 0.51
N SER A 64 43.77 12.16 -0.71
CA SER A 64 43.10 12.98 -1.74
C SER A 64 41.63 13.23 -1.38
N THR A 65 41.37 14.19 -0.49
CA THR A 65 40.01 14.57 -0.05
C THR A 65 39.31 15.46 -1.06
N LYS A 66 38.52 14.87 -1.96
CA LYS A 66 37.65 15.64 -2.86
C LYS A 66 36.48 16.21 -2.07
N GLN A 67 36.34 17.54 -2.02
CA GLN A 67 35.16 18.19 -1.44
C GLN A 67 33.89 17.85 -2.23
N VAL A 68 32.78 17.69 -1.51
CA VAL A 68 31.46 17.36 -2.06
C VAL A 68 30.46 18.44 -1.66
N PRO A 69 29.85 19.19 -2.59
CA PRO A 69 28.74 20.07 -2.26
C PRO A 69 27.54 19.26 -1.79
N VAL A 70 26.87 19.69 -0.72
CA VAL A 70 25.67 19.04 -0.17
C VAL A 70 24.52 20.03 -0.20
N ARG A 71 23.36 19.61 -0.72
CA ARG A 71 22.08 20.31 -0.53
C ARG A 71 21.29 19.58 0.56
N LEU A 72 20.64 20.34 1.44
CA LEU A 72 19.63 19.87 2.37
C LEU A 72 18.32 20.59 2.04
N ASP A 73 17.27 19.84 1.71
CA ASP A 73 15.96 20.35 1.26
C ASP A 73 16.07 21.39 0.13
N GLY A 74 16.92 21.07 -0.86
CA GLY A 74 17.25 21.93 -2.00
C GLY A 74 18.21 23.09 -1.70
N VAL A 75 18.35 23.49 -0.43
CA VAL A 75 19.25 24.56 0.01
C VAL A 75 20.69 24.07 0.02
N LEU A 76 21.57 24.71 -0.73
CA LEU A 76 23.02 24.42 -0.73
C LEU A 76 23.63 24.77 0.63
N GLN A 77 24.36 23.82 1.22
CA GLN A 77 24.94 23.94 2.54
C GLN A 77 26.43 24.28 2.49
N SER A 78 26.86 25.04 3.50
CA SER A 78 28.26 25.30 3.80
C SER A 78 28.57 24.69 5.17
N PHE A 79 29.50 23.74 5.21
CA PHE A 79 29.96 23.11 6.44
C PHE A 79 31.46 23.38 6.63
N ASP A 80 31.88 23.48 7.88
CA ASP A 80 33.28 23.57 8.28
C ASP A 80 33.57 22.49 9.34
N PRO A 81 34.40 21.47 9.05
CA PRO A 81 34.97 21.15 7.74
C PRO A 81 33.88 20.73 6.72
N PRO A 82 34.16 20.85 5.41
CA PRO A 82 33.22 20.46 4.35
C PRO A 82 33.01 18.95 4.29
N ALA A 83 31.93 18.53 3.62
CA ALA A 83 31.75 17.15 3.20
C ALA A 83 32.84 16.73 2.21
N VAL A 84 33.34 15.49 2.32
CA VAL A 84 34.47 14.97 1.54
C VAL A 84 34.21 13.55 1.07
N MET A 85 34.71 13.20 -0.11
CA MET A 85 34.74 11.82 -0.61
C MET A 85 36.10 11.18 -0.29
N ILE A 86 36.07 10.01 0.36
CA ILE A 86 37.24 9.20 0.71
C ILE A 86 36.89 7.74 0.40
N ASP A 87 37.75 7.05 -0.35
CA ASP A 87 37.56 5.64 -0.77
C ASP A 87 36.16 5.39 -1.38
N GLU A 88 35.78 6.26 -2.32
CA GLU A 88 34.44 6.34 -2.98
C GLU A 88 33.24 6.62 -2.06
N VAL A 89 33.41 6.58 -0.74
CA VAL A 89 32.35 6.94 0.23
C VAL A 89 32.35 8.44 0.48
N THR A 90 31.18 9.08 0.31
CA THR A 90 30.99 10.46 0.80
C THR A 90 30.80 10.45 2.30
N LEU A 91 31.64 11.21 3.00
CA LEU A 91 31.55 11.51 4.42
C LEU A 91 31.03 12.94 4.62
N VAL A 92 30.14 13.14 5.58
CA VAL A 92 29.61 14.46 5.93
C VAL A 92 29.67 14.73 7.44
N PRO A 93 29.68 15.99 7.89
CA PRO A 93 29.66 16.34 9.31
C PRO A 93 28.38 15.87 10.00
N PHE A 94 28.50 15.04 11.04
CA PHE A 94 27.36 14.46 11.75
C PHE A 94 26.47 15.55 12.36
N ARG A 95 27.03 16.44 13.20
CA ARG A 95 26.25 17.42 13.95
C ARG A 95 25.44 18.36 13.02
N PRO A 96 26.05 19.11 12.07
CA PRO A 96 25.31 20.05 11.23
C PRO A 96 24.19 19.40 10.42
N VAL A 97 24.42 18.21 9.85
CA VAL A 97 23.42 17.51 9.03
C VAL A 97 22.26 16.98 9.88
N PHE A 98 22.55 16.36 11.02
CA PHE A 98 21.49 15.85 11.91
C PHE A 98 20.69 16.99 12.56
N GLU A 99 21.33 18.10 12.96
CA GLU A 99 20.65 19.27 13.52
C GLU A 99 19.75 19.98 12.49
N GLN A 100 20.20 20.16 11.24
CA GLN A 100 19.36 20.71 10.17
C GLN A 100 18.18 19.81 9.81
N LEU A 101 18.31 18.48 9.94
CA LEU A 101 17.22 17.52 9.75
C LEU A 101 16.28 17.40 10.98
N GLY A 102 16.48 18.24 12.00
CA GLY A 102 15.61 18.36 13.18
C GLY A 102 15.99 17.49 14.38
N ALA A 103 17.18 16.90 14.42
CA ALA A 103 17.64 16.08 15.53
C ALA A 103 18.47 16.86 16.56
N VAL A 104 18.24 16.61 17.85
CA VAL A 104 19.07 17.16 18.94
C VAL A 104 20.35 16.34 19.07
N VAL A 105 21.52 16.97 18.89
CA VAL A 105 22.82 16.27 18.88
C VAL A 105 23.64 16.51 20.16
N SER A 106 24.08 15.42 20.76
CA SER A 106 24.94 15.36 21.94
C SER A 106 26.23 14.58 21.65
N PHE A 107 27.26 14.76 22.50
CA PHE A 107 28.53 14.04 22.40
C PHE A 107 29.02 13.66 23.80
N ASP A 108 29.40 12.39 23.97
CA ASP A 108 30.07 11.88 25.15
C ASP A 108 31.57 11.70 24.83
N ALA A 109 32.40 12.53 25.45
CA ALA A 109 33.85 12.49 25.29
C ALA A 109 34.51 11.27 25.96
N SER A 110 33.86 10.64 26.95
CA SER A 110 34.41 9.47 27.66
C SER A 110 34.28 8.19 26.83
N THR A 111 33.19 8.04 26.07
CA THR A 111 32.97 6.93 25.13
C THR A 111 33.20 7.30 23.67
N GLN A 112 33.67 8.52 23.38
CA GLN A 112 33.87 9.07 22.03
C GLN A 112 32.66 8.86 21.11
N THR A 113 31.45 9.07 21.66
CA THR A 113 30.19 8.72 21.00
C THR A 113 29.32 9.95 20.77
N VAL A 114 28.99 10.23 19.51
CA VAL A 114 27.94 11.18 19.16
C VAL A 114 26.58 10.48 19.27
N THR A 115 25.57 11.21 19.74
CA THR A 115 24.19 10.71 19.83
C THR A 115 23.23 11.80 19.36
N ALA A 116 22.46 11.51 18.31
CA ALA A 116 21.36 12.33 17.83
C ALA A 116 20.03 11.75 18.33
N VAL A 117 19.06 12.60 18.63
CA VAL A 117 17.69 12.21 18.96
C VAL A 117 16.72 13.02 18.11
N LYS A 118 15.88 12.34 17.33
CA LYS A 118 14.73 12.94 16.63
C LYS A 118 13.51 12.06 16.90
N ASP A 119 12.41 12.68 17.32
CA ASP A 119 11.16 11.99 17.67
C ASP A 119 11.41 10.84 18.69
N ASP A 120 11.00 9.60 18.38
CA ASP A 120 11.29 8.39 19.16
C ASP A 120 12.67 7.77 18.86
N LYS A 121 13.37 8.24 17.82
CA LYS A 121 14.62 7.64 17.32
C LYS A 121 15.84 8.21 18.01
N ARG A 122 16.53 7.33 18.74
CA ARG A 122 17.88 7.57 19.29
C ARG A 122 18.94 6.95 18.38
N ILE A 123 19.78 7.77 17.77
CA ILE A 123 20.83 7.35 16.84
C ILE A 123 22.20 7.56 17.49
N GLN A 124 23.03 6.51 17.56
CA GLN A 124 24.36 6.59 18.18
C GLN A 124 25.48 6.18 17.24
N LEU A 125 26.63 6.85 17.36
CA LEU A 125 27.83 6.55 16.60
C LEU A 125 29.09 6.77 17.43
N THR A 126 29.88 5.70 17.63
CA THR A 126 31.19 5.77 18.29
C THR A 126 32.28 6.03 17.24
N ILE A 127 33.12 7.02 17.48
CA ILE A 127 34.23 7.39 16.59
C ILE A 127 35.19 6.20 16.44
N GLY A 128 35.59 5.88 15.21
CA GLY A 128 36.40 4.72 14.86
C GLY A 128 35.59 3.43 14.64
N SER A 129 34.30 3.40 14.98
CA SER A 129 33.42 2.25 14.73
C SER A 129 33.00 2.17 13.26
N ALA A 130 32.94 0.96 12.72
CA ALA A 130 32.27 0.62 11.47
C ALA A 130 30.80 0.16 11.68
N ILE A 131 30.24 0.41 12.86
CA ILE A 131 28.87 0.09 13.26
C ILE A 131 28.26 1.33 13.94
N GLY A 132 27.13 1.80 13.43
CA GLY A 132 26.24 2.75 14.11
C GLY A 132 25.09 2.03 14.81
N LYS A 133 24.28 2.76 15.59
CA LYS A 133 23.02 2.26 16.15
C LYS A 133 21.86 3.19 15.86
N ILE A 134 20.68 2.61 15.64
CA ILE A 134 19.40 3.31 15.47
C ILE A 134 18.40 2.57 16.35
N GLY A 135 17.94 3.21 17.43
CA GLY A 135 17.37 2.49 18.57
C GLY A 135 18.40 1.51 19.15
N ASP A 136 17.96 0.29 19.48
CA ASP A 136 18.85 -0.80 19.92
C ASP A 136 19.50 -1.58 18.75
N GLN A 137 18.99 -1.42 17.53
CA GLN A 137 19.50 -2.12 16.35
C GLN A 137 20.86 -1.55 15.91
N SER A 138 21.75 -2.44 15.47
CA SER A 138 23.13 -2.12 15.09
C SER A 138 23.33 -2.23 13.57
N TRP A 139 23.78 -1.14 12.95
CA TRP A 139 23.81 -0.95 11.50
C TRP A 139 25.24 -0.88 10.98
N PRO A 140 25.64 -1.77 10.04
CA PRO A 140 26.99 -1.74 9.47
C PRO A 140 27.19 -0.52 8.57
N LEU A 141 28.35 0.11 8.69
CA LEU A 141 28.72 1.29 7.93
C LEU A 141 29.65 0.90 6.76
N PRO A 142 29.54 1.52 5.57
CA PRO A 142 30.42 1.21 4.44
C PRO A 142 31.88 1.64 4.69
N THR A 143 32.11 2.61 5.56
CA THR A 143 33.40 2.88 6.20
C THR A 143 33.16 3.39 7.63
N LYS A 144 34.19 3.41 8.46
CA LYS A 144 34.11 3.86 9.86
C LYS A 144 33.73 5.33 9.96
N ALA A 145 32.99 5.70 11.02
CA ALA A 145 32.92 7.11 11.42
C ALA A 145 34.30 7.56 11.93
N GLN A 146 34.73 8.77 11.60
CA GLN A 146 36.08 9.24 11.91
C GLN A 146 36.14 10.75 12.17
N LEU A 147 37.20 11.20 12.85
CA LEU A 147 37.47 12.62 13.04
C LEU A 147 38.23 13.18 11.83
N ILE A 148 37.74 14.28 11.28
CA ILE A 148 38.48 15.17 10.37
C ILE A 148 38.36 16.57 10.97
N ASP A 149 39.50 17.24 11.19
CA ASP A 149 39.59 18.59 11.75
C ASP A 149 38.72 18.81 13.02
N GLY A 150 38.77 17.83 13.93
CA GLY A 150 38.00 17.81 15.19
C GLY A 150 36.51 17.45 15.06
N THR A 151 35.98 17.35 13.84
CA THR A 151 34.57 17.07 13.57
C THR A 151 34.33 15.60 13.27
N THR A 152 33.24 15.04 13.82
CA THR A 152 32.82 13.66 13.56
C THR A 152 32.19 13.57 12.18
N MET A 153 32.91 12.93 11.25
CA MET A 153 32.51 12.69 9.86
C MET A 153 31.94 11.27 9.72
N VAL A 154 30.80 11.17 9.05
CA VAL A 154 30.01 9.92 8.96
C VAL A 154 29.63 9.59 7.52
N PRO A 155 29.50 8.30 7.15
CA PRO A 155 29.06 7.92 5.81
C PRO A 155 27.67 8.47 5.51
N LEU A 156 27.55 9.17 4.38
CA LEU A 156 26.32 9.83 3.94
C LEU A 156 25.10 8.90 3.92
N ARG A 157 25.26 7.64 3.48
CA ARG A 157 24.17 6.64 3.49
C ARG A 157 23.55 6.47 4.88
N PHE A 158 24.34 6.57 5.95
CA PHE A 158 23.83 6.41 7.31
C PHE A 158 22.81 7.49 7.69
N ILE A 159 22.84 8.68 7.08
CA ILE A 159 21.82 9.73 7.31
C ILE A 159 20.48 9.37 6.66
N SER A 160 20.52 8.78 5.46
CA SER A 160 19.33 8.30 4.76
C SER A 160 18.59 7.26 5.61
N GLU A 161 19.35 6.25 6.05
CA GLU A 161 18.87 5.17 6.92
C GLU A 161 18.39 5.73 8.29
N ALA A 162 19.22 6.53 8.98
CA ALA A 162 18.94 7.02 10.34
C ALA A 162 17.72 7.95 10.46
N LEU A 163 17.48 8.81 9.47
CA LEU A 163 16.51 9.90 9.55
C LEU A 163 15.37 9.80 8.52
N LEU A 164 15.29 8.71 7.76
CA LEU A 164 14.37 8.55 6.61
C LEU A 164 14.48 9.70 5.60
N ALA A 165 15.71 10.17 5.37
CA ALA A 165 16.00 11.18 4.36
C ALA A 165 16.27 10.51 3.01
N ASN A 166 15.71 11.02 1.91
CA ASN A 166 16.18 10.62 0.59
C ASN A 166 17.60 11.19 0.37
N VAL A 167 18.48 10.43 -0.29
CA VAL A 167 19.86 10.82 -0.57
C VAL A 167 20.22 10.46 -2.00
N GLU A 168 20.48 11.47 -2.81
CA GLU A 168 20.77 11.35 -4.25
C GLU A 168 22.14 11.95 -4.59
N TRP A 169 22.77 11.41 -5.64
CA TRP A 169 24.02 11.93 -6.21
C TRP A 169 23.76 12.51 -7.60
N ASP A 170 23.92 13.83 -7.74
CA ASP A 170 23.85 14.51 -9.02
C ASP A 170 25.19 14.35 -9.76
N MET A 171 25.21 13.48 -10.77
CA MET A 171 26.38 13.25 -11.63
C MET A 171 26.78 14.48 -12.48
N ARG A 172 25.88 15.44 -12.69
CA ARG A 172 26.13 16.64 -13.52
C ARG A 172 26.80 17.75 -12.74
N THR A 173 26.46 17.90 -11.45
CA THR A 173 27.08 18.89 -10.54
C THR A 173 28.08 18.28 -9.57
N ALA A 174 28.25 16.95 -9.56
CA ALA A 174 29.08 16.18 -8.63
C ALA A 174 28.77 16.52 -7.16
N SER A 175 27.47 16.65 -6.84
CA SER A 175 26.96 17.06 -5.53
C SER A 175 25.94 16.08 -4.99
N VAL A 176 25.79 16.09 -3.67
CA VAL A 176 24.77 15.35 -2.94
C VAL A 176 23.52 16.21 -2.76
N SER A 177 22.34 15.61 -2.92
CA SER A 177 21.07 16.14 -2.42
C SER A 177 20.56 15.24 -1.30
N ILE A 178 20.24 15.83 -0.15
CA ILE A 178 19.57 15.18 0.98
C ILE A 178 18.20 15.85 1.12
N THR A 179 17.13 15.06 1.16
CA THR A 179 15.75 15.57 1.34
C THR A 179 15.15 14.96 2.60
N SER A 180 14.73 15.80 3.54
CA SER A 180 14.12 15.40 4.81
C SER A 180 12.73 14.80 4.60
N PHE A 181 12.32 13.92 5.50
CA PHE A 181 11.00 13.26 5.51
C PHE A 181 9.84 14.26 5.36
N GLU A 182 9.88 15.40 6.05
CA GLU A 182 8.82 16.41 6.00
C GLU A 182 8.79 17.17 4.66
N HIS A 183 9.92 17.24 3.97
CA HIS A 183 10.04 17.80 2.62
C HIS A 183 9.80 16.76 1.49
N LEU A 184 9.48 15.49 1.83
CA LEU A 184 9.06 14.47 0.88
C LEU A 184 7.62 14.70 0.39
N SER A 185 7.47 15.68 -0.51
CA SER A 185 6.27 15.82 -1.33
C SER A 185 5.81 14.53 -2.04
N PRO A 186 6.67 13.56 -2.44
CA PRO A 186 6.21 12.33 -3.09
C PRO A 186 5.32 11.44 -2.21
N LEU A 187 5.64 11.22 -0.92
CA LEU A 187 4.82 10.37 -0.06
C LEU A 187 3.45 11.02 0.17
N LYS A 188 3.42 12.32 0.48
CA LYS A 188 2.18 13.07 0.68
C LYS A 188 1.33 13.13 -0.59
N ALA A 189 1.95 13.26 -1.76
CA ALA A 189 1.28 13.18 -3.05
C ALA A 189 0.70 11.77 -3.30
N LYS A 190 1.49 10.72 -3.08
CA LYS A 190 1.08 9.31 -3.23
C LYS A 190 -0.07 8.94 -2.29
N VAL A 191 -0.02 9.36 -1.03
CA VAL A 191 -1.12 9.18 -0.06
C VAL A 191 -2.40 9.90 -0.54
N ASN A 192 -2.29 11.14 -1.02
CA ASN A 192 -3.45 11.85 -1.59
C ASN A 192 -3.98 11.19 -2.89
N GLN A 193 -3.10 10.68 -3.75
CA GLN A 193 -3.42 9.94 -4.98
C GLN A 193 -4.19 8.65 -4.66
N ILE A 194 -3.66 7.82 -3.76
CA ILE A 194 -4.28 6.56 -3.33
C ILE A 194 -5.66 6.81 -2.74
N ILE A 195 -5.77 7.73 -1.77
CA ILE A 195 -7.05 8.04 -1.13
C ILE A 195 -8.04 8.65 -2.14
N GLY A 196 -7.58 9.47 -3.08
CA GLY A 196 -8.42 10.00 -4.18
C GLY A 196 -8.83 8.96 -5.23
N GLN A 197 -8.17 7.80 -5.30
CA GLN A 197 -8.52 6.66 -6.15
C GLN A 197 -9.47 5.69 -5.45
N ILE A 198 -9.26 5.40 -4.15
CA ILE A 198 -9.96 4.31 -3.43
C ILE A 198 -11.06 4.76 -2.46
N ILE A 199 -11.14 6.05 -2.11
CA ILE A 199 -12.11 6.58 -1.14
C ILE A 199 -13.04 7.62 -1.78
N THR A 200 -14.35 7.47 -1.60
CA THR A 200 -15.33 8.53 -1.88
C THR A 200 -15.75 9.25 -0.59
N PRO A 201 -16.22 10.51 -0.66
CA PRO A 201 -16.74 11.22 0.52
C PRO A 201 -17.95 10.55 1.20
N THR A 202 -18.61 9.62 0.49
CA THR A 202 -19.75 8.83 0.96
C THR A 202 -19.34 7.49 1.59
N MET A 203 -18.05 7.12 1.59
CA MET A 203 -17.63 5.86 2.22
C MET A 203 -17.74 5.91 3.74
N THR A 204 -18.25 4.81 4.29
CA THR A 204 -18.31 4.56 5.73
C THR A 204 -16.92 4.23 6.30
N ASN A 205 -16.76 4.17 7.62
CA ASN A 205 -15.45 3.91 8.23
C ASN A 205 -14.98 2.47 7.97
N PHE A 206 -15.87 1.48 8.01
CA PHE A 206 -15.57 0.13 7.54
C PHE A 206 -15.10 0.13 6.07
N GLN A 207 -15.82 0.83 5.18
CA GLN A 207 -15.49 0.83 3.75
C GLN A 207 -14.12 1.44 3.49
N LYS A 208 -13.78 2.53 4.20
CA LYS A 208 -12.44 3.13 4.17
C LYS A 208 -11.37 2.16 4.66
N ILE A 209 -11.56 1.51 5.82
CA ILE A 209 -10.62 0.53 6.38
C ILE A 209 -10.40 -0.63 5.41
N TYR A 210 -11.48 -1.19 4.84
CA TYR A 210 -11.41 -2.29 3.89
C TYR A 210 -10.72 -1.88 2.58
N ALA A 211 -11.04 -0.70 2.02
CA ALA A 211 -10.41 -0.18 0.82
C ALA A 211 -8.89 0.05 1.03
N ILE A 212 -8.49 0.68 2.14
CA ILE A 212 -7.08 0.92 2.48
C ILE A 212 -6.34 -0.39 2.71
N HIS A 213 -6.91 -1.32 3.47
CA HIS A 213 -6.32 -2.64 3.73
C HIS A 213 -6.13 -3.42 2.42
N LYS A 214 -7.16 -3.49 1.58
CA LYS A 214 -7.10 -4.15 0.27
C LYS A 214 -6.09 -3.45 -0.66
N TYR A 215 -5.97 -2.13 -0.61
CA TYR A 215 -4.95 -1.42 -1.39
C TYR A 215 -3.54 -1.84 -0.97
N VAL A 216 -3.22 -1.80 0.32
CA VAL A 216 -1.89 -2.17 0.82
C VAL A 216 -1.58 -3.65 0.52
N VAL A 217 -2.52 -4.56 0.77
CA VAL A 217 -2.36 -5.99 0.45
C VAL A 217 -2.09 -6.23 -1.05
N ASN A 218 -2.76 -5.50 -1.95
CA ASN A 218 -2.65 -5.74 -3.38
C ASN A 218 -1.48 -4.98 -4.06
N HIS A 219 -0.89 -3.96 -3.43
CA HIS A 219 0.14 -3.10 -4.04
C HIS A 219 1.51 -3.15 -3.34
N VAL A 220 1.62 -3.86 -2.20
CA VAL A 220 2.88 -4.08 -1.50
C VAL A 220 3.30 -5.55 -1.64
N THR A 221 4.60 -5.81 -1.50
CA THR A 221 5.22 -7.13 -1.59
C THR A 221 6.14 -7.32 -0.39
N TYR A 222 6.14 -8.51 0.21
CA TYR A 222 6.99 -8.75 1.36
C TYR A 222 8.45 -8.97 0.94
N ASP A 223 9.38 -8.26 1.57
CA ASP A 223 10.83 -8.33 1.31
C ASP A 223 11.47 -9.60 1.91
N TYR A 224 10.95 -10.77 1.52
CA TYR A 224 11.50 -12.08 1.87
C TYR A 224 12.97 -12.21 1.50
N VAL A 225 13.39 -11.59 0.38
CA VAL A 225 14.74 -11.69 -0.17
C VAL A 225 15.77 -11.08 0.75
N ASN A 226 15.51 -9.92 1.36
CA ASN A 226 16.42 -9.33 2.34
C ASN A 226 16.13 -9.84 3.77
N TYR A 227 14.89 -10.20 4.09
CA TYR A 227 14.51 -10.78 5.38
C TYR A 227 15.30 -12.06 5.67
N TYR A 228 15.28 -13.05 4.75
CA TYR A 228 16.00 -14.31 4.94
C TYR A 228 17.54 -14.17 4.86
N LYS A 229 18.05 -13.02 4.40
CA LYS A 229 19.49 -12.69 4.43
C LYS A 229 19.92 -11.95 5.71
N GLY A 230 18.98 -11.40 6.47
CA GLY A 230 19.27 -10.46 7.56
C GLY A 230 19.81 -9.11 7.06
N THR A 231 19.40 -8.67 5.86
CA THR A 231 19.92 -7.46 5.19
C THR A 231 18.80 -6.49 4.76
N VAL A 232 17.68 -6.45 5.50
CA VAL A 232 16.53 -5.60 5.19
C VAL A 232 16.93 -4.12 5.32
N PRO A 233 16.78 -3.28 4.27
CA PRO A 233 17.09 -1.85 4.34
C PRO A 233 16.01 -1.10 5.14
N LEU A 234 16.31 0.05 5.76
CA LEU A 234 15.31 0.78 6.55
C LEU A 234 14.13 1.31 5.73
N LEU A 235 14.29 1.45 4.41
CA LEU A 235 13.19 1.73 3.49
C LEU A 235 12.10 0.64 3.51
N SER A 236 12.47 -0.65 3.62
CA SER A 236 11.49 -1.74 3.75
C SER A 236 10.76 -1.70 5.11
N TYR A 237 11.27 -0.97 6.11
CA TYR A 237 10.60 -0.68 7.39
C TYR A 237 9.85 0.68 7.37
N SER A 238 9.51 1.22 6.19
CA SER A 238 8.90 2.55 6.05
C SER A 238 7.61 2.55 5.22
N ALA A 239 6.81 3.62 5.35
CA ALA A 239 5.62 3.80 4.53
C ALA A 239 5.97 4.07 3.05
N GLU A 240 7.14 4.62 2.79
CA GLU A 240 7.71 4.89 1.46
C GLU A 240 8.10 3.60 0.74
N GLY A 241 8.81 2.66 1.39
CA GLY A 241 9.14 1.37 0.77
C GLY A 241 7.88 0.63 0.33
N ALA A 242 6.84 0.65 1.18
CA ALA A 242 5.53 0.13 0.85
C ALA A 242 4.81 0.91 -0.27
N LEU A 243 4.50 2.21 -0.07
CA LEU A 243 3.57 2.97 -0.93
C LEU A 243 4.21 3.58 -2.18
N LEU A 244 5.53 3.82 -2.18
CA LEU A 244 6.29 4.30 -3.34
C LEU A 244 7.10 3.17 -4.00
N GLY A 245 7.67 2.26 -3.20
CA GLY A 245 8.51 1.16 -3.70
C GLY A 245 7.79 -0.17 -3.96
N GLY A 246 6.57 -0.38 -3.44
CA GLY A 246 5.85 -1.65 -3.55
C GLY A 246 6.49 -2.82 -2.79
N LEU A 247 7.46 -2.56 -1.88
CA LEU A 247 8.29 -3.58 -1.24
C LEU A 247 8.58 -3.21 0.22
N ALA A 248 8.19 -4.06 1.17
CA ALA A 248 8.32 -3.80 2.60
C ALA A 248 8.43 -5.06 3.47
N VAL A 249 8.79 -4.90 4.74
CA VAL A 249 8.51 -5.87 5.81
C VAL A 249 7.37 -5.36 6.69
N CYS A 250 6.95 -6.12 7.71
CA CYS A 250 5.71 -5.87 8.44
C CYS A 250 5.56 -4.45 9.02
N ASP A 251 6.66 -3.83 9.46
CA ASP A 251 6.67 -2.45 9.96
C ASP A 251 6.39 -1.42 8.84
N GLY A 252 6.86 -1.67 7.61
CA GLY A 252 6.54 -0.86 6.44
C GLY A 252 5.07 -0.99 6.02
N TYR A 253 4.49 -2.21 6.03
CA TYR A 253 3.04 -2.41 5.85
C TYR A 253 2.25 -1.68 6.94
N THR A 254 2.66 -1.82 8.20
CA THR A 254 2.02 -1.21 9.38
C THR A 254 2.05 0.32 9.30
N LYS A 255 3.16 0.91 8.88
CA LYS A 255 3.29 2.36 8.66
C LYS A 255 2.49 2.83 7.45
N ALA A 256 2.47 2.08 6.34
CA ALA A 256 1.67 2.37 5.16
C ALA A 256 0.16 2.39 5.47
N MET A 257 -0.32 1.39 6.23
CA MET A 257 -1.68 1.36 6.77
C MET A 257 -1.94 2.59 7.64
N SER A 258 -1.04 2.91 8.58
CA SER A 258 -1.19 4.06 9.48
C SER A 258 -1.38 5.37 8.70
N VAL A 259 -0.46 5.73 7.80
CA VAL A 259 -0.54 7.03 7.09
C VAL A 259 -1.73 7.14 6.14
N LEU A 260 -2.30 6.03 5.67
CA LEU A 260 -3.53 6.01 4.89
C LEU A 260 -4.78 6.13 5.77
N LEU A 261 -4.79 5.50 6.94
CA LEU A 261 -5.88 5.57 7.93
C LEU A 261 -5.96 6.94 8.60
N ASP A 262 -4.81 7.49 9.03
CA ASP A 262 -4.67 8.85 9.57
C ASP A 262 -5.22 9.88 8.57
N LYS A 263 -4.92 9.69 7.27
CA LYS A 263 -5.35 10.57 6.18
C LYS A 263 -6.87 10.60 5.96
N VAL A 264 -7.61 9.59 6.44
CA VAL A 264 -9.08 9.52 6.39
C VAL A 264 -9.75 9.61 7.77
N GLU A 265 -8.99 10.09 8.76
CA GLU A 265 -9.43 10.37 10.14
C GLU A 265 -9.93 9.11 10.89
N ILE A 266 -9.31 7.96 10.63
CA ILE A 266 -9.61 6.69 11.33
C ILE A 266 -8.54 6.42 12.38
N GLU A 267 -8.94 6.47 13.65
CA GLU A 267 -8.08 6.19 14.79
C GLU A 267 -7.51 4.76 14.68
N ASN A 268 -6.19 4.67 14.70
CA ASN A 268 -5.45 3.43 14.57
C ASN A 268 -4.22 3.44 15.46
N ILE A 269 -3.78 2.25 15.88
CA ILE A 269 -2.66 2.06 16.80
C ILE A 269 -1.72 1.03 16.20
N ARG A 270 -0.43 1.35 16.09
CA ARG A 270 0.61 0.39 15.69
C ARG A 270 0.92 -0.55 16.86
N VAL A 271 0.70 -1.85 16.67
CA VAL A 271 0.98 -2.89 17.65
C VAL A 271 2.35 -3.50 17.36
N MET A 272 3.17 -3.63 18.40
CA MET A 272 4.44 -4.37 18.37
C MET A 272 4.29 -5.65 19.19
N GLY A 273 4.79 -6.75 18.66
CA GLY A 273 4.74 -8.05 19.33
C GLY A 273 5.72 -9.05 18.76
N THR A 274 5.50 -10.31 19.08
CA THR A 274 6.28 -11.44 18.58
C THR A 274 5.34 -12.54 18.07
N VAL A 275 5.82 -13.29 17.09
CA VAL A 275 5.16 -14.43 16.45
C VAL A 275 6.17 -15.57 16.31
N ARG A 276 5.74 -16.76 15.87
CA ARG A 276 6.65 -17.90 15.66
C ARG A 276 7.84 -17.64 14.73
N ALA A 277 7.77 -16.62 13.87
CA ALA A 277 8.80 -16.24 12.91
C ALA A 277 9.79 -15.17 13.41
N GLY A 278 9.52 -14.47 14.51
CA GLY A 278 10.34 -13.37 15.01
C GLY A 278 9.52 -12.26 15.68
N GLU A 279 10.09 -11.05 15.72
CA GLU A 279 9.35 -9.82 16.01
C GLU A 279 8.35 -9.52 14.88
N HIS A 280 7.21 -8.92 15.21
CA HIS A 280 6.15 -8.60 14.25
C HIS A 280 5.42 -7.32 14.62
N SER A 281 4.80 -6.71 13.62
CA SER A 281 4.02 -5.47 13.78
C SER A 281 2.81 -5.47 12.85
N TRP A 282 1.72 -4.89 13.34
CA TRP A 282 0.43 -4.78 12.64
C TRP A 282 -0.35 -3.59 13.22
N ASN A 283 -1.58 -3.35 12.76
CA ASN A 283 -2.43 -2.26 13.26
C ASN A 283 -3.60 -2.78 14.09
N MET A 284 -4.05 -1.96 15.03
CA MET A 284 -5.45 -1.94 15.47
C MET A 284 -6.14 -0.73 14.86
N VAL A 285 -7.43 -0.86 14.54
CA VAL A 285 -8.29 0.23 14.08
C VAL A 285 -9.51 0.34 14.97
N GLN A 286 -9.98 1.57 15.19
CA GLN A 286 -11.25 1.82 15.83
C GLN A 286 -12.38 1.81 14.78
N LEU A 287 -13.44 1.06 15.08
CA LEU A 287 -14.66 1.00 14.29
C LEU A 287 -15.86 0.93 15.25
N ASN A 288 -16.83 1.82 15.07
CA ASN A 288 -18.08 1.90 15.86
C ASN A 288 -17.86 1.84 17.39
N GLY A 289 -16.81 2.54 17.86
CA GLY A 289 -16.43 2.65 19.27
C GLY A 289 -15.67 1.45 19.84
N GLN A 290 -15.38 0.43 19.04
CA GLN A 290 -14.59 -0.75 19.42
C GLN A 290 -13.26 -0.79 18.66
N TYR A 291 -12.27 -1.49 19.20
CA TYR A 291 -11.00 -1.74 18.49
C TYR A 291 -10.95 -3.16 17.94
N TYR A 292 -10.32 -3.33 16.79
CA TYR A 292 -10.07 -4.63 16.15
C TYR A 292 -8.67 -4.66 15.54
N HIS A 293 -8.03 -5.82 15.51
CA HIS A 293 -6.73 -6.00 14.85
C HIS A 293 -6.90 -6.15 13.33
N ILE A 294 -6.02 -5.53 12.55
CA ILE A 294 -5.83 -5.75 11.12
C ILE A 294 -4.34 -5.98 10.82
N ASP A 295 -4.03 -7.05 10.10
CA ASP A 295 -2.66 -7.38 9.68
C ASP A 295 -2.59 -7.52 8.16
N ALA A 296 -2.19 -6.42 7.50
CA ALA A 296 -2.03 -6.38 6.05
C ALA A 296 -0.85 -7.26 5.56
N THR A 297 0.10 -7.63 6.42
CA THR A 297 1.20 -8.53 6.04
C THR A 297 0.78 -9.99 6.06
N TRP A 298 0.02 -10.43 7.07
CA TRP A 298 -0.48 -11.81 7.12
C TRP A 298 -1.75 -12.03 6.28
N ASN A 299 -2.35 -10.95 5.77
CA ASN A 299 -3.37 -10.98 4.72
C ASN A 299 -2.79 -10.81 3.29
N ASP A 300 -1.49 -10.52 3.12
CA ASP A 300 -0.80 -10.63 1.83
C ASP A 300 -0.64 -12.11 1.47
N SER A 301 -1.68 -12.65 0.85
CA SER A 301 -1.78 -14.05 0.45
C SER A 301 -0.97 -14.30 -0.83
N ASP A 302 0.34 -14.07 -0.77
CA ASP A 302 1.27 -14.05 -1.90
C ASP A 302 1.60 -15.46 -2.44
N ASN A 303 0.55 -16.18 -2.83
CA ASN A 303 0.57 -17.56 -3.31
C ASN A 303 1.12 -17.70 -4.74
N ASN A 304 1.75 -16.65 -5.28
CA ASN A 304 2.17 -16.57 -6.68
C ASN A 304 3.58 -15.96 -6.85
N ILE A 305 4.53 -16.54 -6.11
CA ILE A 305 5.99 -16.27 -6.06
C ILE A 305 6.67 -16.10 -7.44
N ARG A 306 6.03 -16.52 -8.55
CA ARG A 306 6.54 -16.36 -9.91
C ARG A 306 6.32 -14.97 -10.52
N ASN A 307 5.18 -14.32 -10.28
CA ASN A 307 4.80 -13.15 -11.10
C ASN A 307 5.38 -11.82 -10.59
N LYS A 308 5.53 -11.63 -9.27
CA LYS A 308 6.10 -10.39 -8.71
C LYS A 308 7.61 -10.21 -8.99
N HIS A 309 8.33 -11.26 -9.38
CA HIS A 309 9.76 -11.18 -9.68
C HIS A 309 10.06 -10.37 -10.96
N GLU A 310 9.11 -10.31 -11.91
CA GLU A 310 9.28 -9.57 -13.17
C GLU A 310 9.02 -8.06 -13.00
N LEU A 311 8.08 -7.68 -12.12
CA LEU A 311 7.84 -6.27 -11.74
C LEU A 311 9.10 -5.60 -11.16
N SER A 312 9.96 -6.36 -10.47
CA SER A 312 11.23 -5.85 -9.91
C SER A 312 12.27 -5.40 -10.95
N GLN A 313 12.04 -5.66 -12.25
CA GLN A 313 12.99 -5.37 -13.33
C GLN A 313 12.62 -4.17 -14.21
N GLY A 314 11.61 -3.38 -13.83
CA GLY A 314 11.27 -2.13 -14.52
C GLY A 314 10.64 -2.32 -15.91
N VAL A 315 9.91 -3.41 -16.11
CA VAL A 315 9.06 -3.60 -17.30
C VAL A 315 7.83 -2.71 -17.17
N ASP A 316 7.55 -1.91 -18.20
CA ASP A 316 6.32 -1.12 -18.31
C ASP A 316 5.12 -2.04 -18.55
N THR A 317 4.39 -2.38 -17.48
CA THR A 317 3.14 -3.14 -17.55
C THR A 317 1.96 -2.18 -17.59
N SER A 318 1.66 -1.68 -18.78
CA SER A 318 0.49 -0.86 -19.07
C SER A 318 -0.82 -1.53 -18.61
N LEU A 319 -1.50 -0.94 -17.64
CA LEU A 319 -2.96 -0.88 -17.34
C LEU A 319 -3.92 -2.10 -17.54
N ASP A 320 -3.47 -3.24 -18.06
CA ASP A 320 -4.34 -4.23 -18.73
C ASP A 320 -4.65 -5.48 -17.86
N TYR A 321 -4.29 -5.45 -16.57
CA TYR A 321 -4.58 -6.54 -15.62
C TYR A 321 -5.89 -6.34 -14.83
N LEU A 322 -6.94 -5.88 -15.51
CA LEU A 322 -8.32 -5.93 -15.01
C LEU A 322 -8.98 -7.31 -15.27
N GLU A 323 -8.25 -8.40 -15.05
CA GLU A 323 -8.77 -9.76 -15.22
C GLU A 323 -9.84 -10.11 -14.18
N THR A 324 -11.11 -9.86 -14.54
CA THR A 324 -12.32 -10.41 -13.90
C THR A 324 -12.41 -10.25 -12.37
N TYR A 325 -13.07 -9.16 -11.94
CA TYR A 325 -13.55 -8.97 -10.57
C TYR A 325 -14.19 -10.25 -9.98
N ASN A 326 -13.45 -10.93 -9.09
CA ASN A 326 -13.92 -12.12 -8.38
C ASN A 326 -13.83 -11.88 -6.86
N PRO A 327 -14.89 -11.33 -6.25
CA PRO A 327 -14.94 -11.06 -4.81
C PRO A 327 -14.62 -12.27 -3.93
N THR A 328 -14.93 -13.48 -4.39
CA THR A 328 -14.81 -14.69 -3.57
C THR A 328 -13.36 -15.10 -3.28
N LYS A 329 -12.37 -14.56 -4.03
CA LYS A 329 -10.94 -14.67 -3.69
C LYS A 329 -10.49 -13.61 -2.68
N ASP A 330 -10.96 -12.37 -2.84
CA ASP A 330 -10.42 -11.20 -2.13
C ASP A 330 -10.93 -11.03 -0.69
N LEU A 331 -11.97 -11.79 -0.30
CA LEU A 331 -12.61 -11.69 1.02
C LEU A 331 -12.07 -12.73 2.03
N GLY A 332 -11.03 -13.47 1.68
CA GLY A 332 -10.43 -14.52 2.52
C GLY A 332 -9.51 -14.02 3.64
N TYR A 333 -9.49 -12.73 3.96
CA TYR A 333 -8.57 -12.10 4.90
C TYR A 333 -8.75 -12.62 6.34
N LYS A 334 -7.91 -13.57 6.75
CA LYS A 334 -7.94 -14.24 8.06
C LYS A 334 -7.65 -13.28 9.24
N TYR A 335 -6.97 -12.17 9.00
CA TYR A 335 -6.52 -11.24 10.03
C TYR A 335 -7.08 -9.84 9.80
N PHE A 336 -8.35 -9.73 9.39
CA PHE A 336 -9.03 -8.46 9.15
C PHE A 336 -10.20 -8.28 10.14
N LEU A 337 -10.10 -7.25 10.98
CA LEU A 337 -11.04 -6.91 12.05
C LEU A 337 -11.27 -8.06 13.05
N VAL A 338 -10.17 -8.62 13.55
CA VAL A 338 -10.16 -9.78 14.47
C VAL A 338 -9.89 -9.37 15.92
N SER A 339 -10.31 -10.22 16.86
CA SER A 339 -10.10 -10.04 18.29
C SER A 339 -8.70 -10.50 18.71
N SER A 340 -8.26 -10.09 19.90
CA SER A 340 -6.95 -10.47 20.45
C SER A 340 -6.81 -11.98 20.65
N GLU A 341 -7.92 -12.67 20.90
CA GLU A 341 -7.98 -14.13 21.09
C GLU A 341 -7.75 -14.91 19.78
N ARG A 342 -8.00 -14.27 18.63
CA ARG A 342 -7.93 -14.88 17.29
C ARG A 342 -6.56 -14.72 16.62
N LEU A 343 -5.69 -13.89 17.20
CA LEU A 343 -4.27 -13.79 16.83
C LEU A 343 -3.44 -14.97 17.37
N GLU A 344 -3.85 -16.21 17.08
CA GLU A 344 -3.19 -17.43 17.56
C GLU A 344 -1.68 -17.41 17.30
N GLY A 345 -0.88 -17.57 18.36
CA GLY A 345 0.58 -17.59 18.28
C GLY A 345 1.25 -16.22 18.21
N HIS A 346 0.51 -15.11 18.34
CA HIS A 346 1.06 -13.79 18.65
C HIS A 346 1.28 -13.64 20.16
N THR A 347 2.25 -12.83 20.56
CA THR A 347 2.48 -12.42 21.95
C THR A 347 2.88 -10.94 21.98
N PHE A 348 2.09 -10.12 22.66
CA PHE A 348 2.25 -8.67 22.76
C PHE A 348 1.82 -8.19 24.16
N PRO A 349 2.27 -7.02 24.64
CA PRO A 349 1.89 -6.51 25.96
C PRO A 349 0.44 -6.04 25.98
N THR A 350 -0.51 -6.96 26.23
CA THR A 350 -1.96 -6.71 26.20
C THR A 350 -2.46 -5.63 27.17
N SER A 351 -1.66 -5.24 28.17
CA SER A 351 -1.95 -4.11 29.07
C SER A 351 -1.56 -2.74 28.50
N ALA A 352 -0.87 -2.68 27.37
CA ALA A 352 -0.46 -1.44 26.69
C ALA A 352 -1.39 -1.04 25.53
N TYR A 353 -2.38 -1.87 25.20
CA TYR A 353 -3.29 -1.70 24.06
C TYR A 353 -4.76 -1.81 24.51
N PRO A 354 -5.72 -1.25 23.74
CA PRO A 354 -7.13 -1.46 23.99
C PRO A 354 -7.50 -2.95 24.02
N LYS A 355 -8.48 -3.33 24.86
CA LYS A 355 -9.04 -4.68 24.81
C LYS A 355 -9.96 -4.84 23.61
N THR A 356 -9.97 -6.03 23.02
CA THR A 356 -10.84 -6.38 21.90
C THR A 356 -11.55 -7.70 22.21
N SER A 357 -12.88 -7.67 22.32
CA SER A 357 -13.74 -8.81 22.68
C SER A 357 -14.63 -9.32 21.54
N HIS A 358 -14.57 -8.65 20.39
CA HIS A 358 -15.41 -8.91 19.22
C HIS A 358 -14.55 -9.03 17.96
N SER A 359 -15.07 -9.72 16.95
CA SER A 359 -14.39 -9.97 15.67
C SER A 359 -15.41 -10.22 14.57
N PHE A 360 -15.14 -9.73 13.37
CA PHE A 360 -15.96 -10.00 12.18
C PHE A 360 -15.59 -11.36 11.54
N ASP A 361 -15.40 -12.38 12.38
CA ASP A 361 -14.84 -13.66 12.00
C ASP A 361 -15.79 -14.53 11.18
N GLY A 362 -15.28 -15.20 10.15
CA GLY A 362 -16.08 -16.00 9.22
C GLY A 362 -17.09 -15.22 8.37
N VAL A 363 -17.20 -13.89 8.56
CA VAL A 363 -18.13 -13.04 7.81
C VAL A 363 -17.76 -13.01 6.34
N PHE A 364 -16.50 -12.68 6.05
CA PHE A 364 -16.07 -12.23 4.74
C PHE A 364 -15.88 -13.38 3.74
N SER A 365 -15.46 -14.57 4.18
CA SER A 365 -15.28 -15.74 3.33
C SER A 365 -16.51 -16.10 2.49
N GLU A 366 -17.71 -15.66 2.91
CA GLU A 366 -18.95 -15.81 2.14
C GLU A 366 -19.79 -14.50 2.10
N ALA A 367 -19.22 -13.29 2.24
CA ALA A 367 -20.01 -12.04 2.16
C ALA A 367 -19.25 -10.76 1.72
N ILE A 368 -19.86 -9.98 0.81
CA ILE A 368 -19.36 -8.67 0.34
C ILE A 368 -19.99 -7.53 1.16
N PRO A 369 -19.22 -6.72 1.90
CA PRO A 369 -19.74 -5.49 2.54
C PRO A 369 -20.08 -4.41 1.50
N PHE A 370 -21.21 -3.71 1.70
CA PHE A 370 -21.67 -2.65 0.79
C PHE A 370 -22.17 -1.37 1.50
N GLY A 371 -22.37 -1.39 2.82
CA GLY A 371 -22.81 -0.22 3.59
C GLY A 371 -22.69 -0.42 5.10
N GLU A 372 -22.88 0.64 5.88
CA GLU A 372 -22.74 0.64 7.34
C GLU A 372 -23.51 1.84 7.94
N THR A 373 -23.94 1.71 9.20
CA THR A 373 -24.45 2.77 10.09
C THR A 373 -23.53 2.92 11.32
N ALA A 374 -23.87 3.76 12.29
CA ALA A 374 -23.08 3.92 13.51
C ALA A 374 -22.94 2.65 14.38
N ASP A 375 -23.78 1.63 14.17
CA ASP A 375 -23.86 0.41 14.97
C ASP A 375 -23.77 -0.89 14.16
N ASP A 376 -23.95 -0.85 12.84
CA ASP A 376 -24.17 -2.04 11.99
C ASP A 376 -23.44 -1.98 10.64
N ILE A 377 -22.94 -3.12 10.18
CA ILE A 377 -22.30 -3.32 8.88
C ILE A 377 -23.16 -4.25 8.02
N TYR A 378 -23.42 -3.86 6.78
CA TYR A 378 -24.35 -4.53 5.87
C TYR A 378 -23.60 -5.23 4.74
N VAL A 379 -23.85 -6.52 4.61
CA VAL A 379 -23.10 -7.41 3.72
C VAL A 379 -24.05 -8.23 2.83
N ARG A 380 -23.68 -8.40 1.57
CA ARG A 380 -24.29 -9.35 0.62
C ARG A 380 -23.60 -10.70 0.82
N ALA A 381 -24.21 -11.56 1.63
CA ALA A 381 -23.86 -12.96 1.75
C ALA A 381 -24.04 -13.71 0.41
N LEU A 382 -23.18 -14.69 0.18
CA LEU A 382 -23.24 -15.63 -0.92
C LEU A 382 -24.12 -16.83 -0.53
N PHE A 383 -24.87 -17.39 -1.48
CA PHE A 383 -25.52 -18.67 -1.28
C PHE A 383 -24.78 -19.78 -2.00
N ARG A 384 -24.53 -20.89 -1.30
CA ARG A 384 -24.16 -22.15 -1.94
C ARG A 384 -25.42 -22.84 -2.45
N ASN A 385 -25.53 -23.03 -3.76
CA ASN A 385 -26.57 -23.86 -4.37
C ASN A 385 -25.90 -24.91 -5.26
N GLY A 386 -26.22 -26.20 -5.06
CA GLY A 386 -25.52 -27.32 -5.72
C GLY A 386 -24.04 -27.50 -5.38
N GLY A 387 -23.45 -26.62 -4.56
CA GLY A 387 -22.01 -26.59 -4.22
C GLY A 387 -21.27 -25.39 -4.78
N GLU A 388 -21.84 -24.67 -5.77
CA GLU A 388 -21.30 -23.42 -6.30
C GLU A 388 -21.83 -22.21 -5.53
N PHE A 389 -21.02 -21.15 -5.45
CA PHE A 389 -21.44 -19.86 -4.90
C PHE A 389 -22.19 -19.04 -5.95
N SER A 390 -23.41 -18.61 -5.63
CA SER A 390 -24.24 -17.78 -6.49
C SER A 390 -24.66 -16.49 -5.80
N TYR A 391 -24.58 -15.37 -6.53
CA TYR A 391 -25.19 -14.10 -6.16
C TYR A 391 -26.68 -14.14 -6.48
N GLY A 392 -27.55 -14.05 -5.48
CA GLY A 392 -29.00 -14.04 -5.70
C GLY A 392 -29.84 -13.54 -4.51
N ALA A 393 -30.83 -12.71 -4.85
CA ALA A 393 -31.95 -12.25 -4.01
C ALA A 393 -31.64 -11.42 -2.74
N LEU A 394 -32.66 -10.70 -2.27
CA LEU A 394 -32.66 -9.89 -1.05
C LEU A 394 -32.33 -10.73 0.20
N LYS A 395 -32.71 -12.00 0.17
CA LYS A 395 -32.38 -13.06 1.14
C LYS A 395 -30.91 -13.05 1.58
N GLY A 396 -30.01 -12.64 0.66
CA GLY A 396 -28.57 -12.59 0.91
C GLY A 396 -28.09 -11.33 1.64
N ILE A 397 -28.92 -10.35 1.97
CA ILE A 397 -28.47 -9.20 2.75
C ILE A 397 -28.51 -9.54 4.25
N ALA A 398 -27.34 -9.54 4.86
CA ALA A 398 -27.15 -9.68 6.29
C ALA A 398 -26.70 -8.35 6.92
N LYS A 399 -27.12 -8.12 8.15
CA LYS A 399 -26.67 -7.03 9.02
C LYS A 399 -25.82 -7.61 10.13
N ILE A 400 -24.67 -7.01 10.41
CA ILE A 400 -23.74 -7.47 11.44
C ILE A 400 -23.51 -6.30 12.39
N ASP A 401 -23.85 -6.47 13.65
CA ASP A 401 -23.71 -5.38 14.62
C ASP A 401 -22.23 -5.18 15.04
N LYS A 402 -21.97 -4.12 15.81
CA LYS A 402 -20.67 -3.83 16.43
C LYS A 402 -20.12 -4.94 17.35
N ASN A 403 -20.95 -5.89 17.79
CA ASN A 403 -20.52 -7.05 18.58
C ASN A 403 -20.07 -8.23 17.68
N GLY A 404 -20.27 -8.13 16.36
CA GLY A 404 -20.03 -9.17 15.37
C GLY A 404 -21.23 -10.11 15.14
N GLU A 405 -22.40 -9.84 15.73
CA GLU A 405 -23.56 -10.71 15.63
C GLU A 405 -24.28 -10.52 14.29
N ARG A 406 -24.32 -11.58 13.47
CA ARG A 406 -24.99 -11.57 12.16
C ARG A 406 -26.49 -11.87 12.30
N SER A 407 -27.30 -10.98 11.73
CA SER A 407 -28.74 -11.11 11.51
C SER A 407 -29.09 -10.98 10.02
N TYR A 408 -30.29 -11.41 9.62
CA TYR A 408 -30.79 -11.31 8.24
C TYR A 408 -32.14 -10.56 8.22
N PRO A 409 -32.14 -9.22 8.44
CA PRO A 409 -33.38 -8.46 8.65
C PRO A 409 -34.25 -8.30 7.39
N PHE A 410 -33.73 -8.59 6.19
CA PHE A 410 -34.39 -8.29 4.91
C PHE A 410 -34.82 -9.54 4.13
N SER A 411 -35.52 -10.45 4.82
CA SER A 411 -36.02 -11.70 4.23
C SER A 411 -37.29 -11.48 3.39
N ASN A 412 -37.16 -10.87 2.21
CA ASN A 412 -38.25 -10.85 1.22
C ASN A 412 -38.16 -12.10 0.32
N SER A 413 -39.23 -12.91 0.25
CA SER A 413 -39.15 -14.28 -0.31
C SER A 413 -39.18 -14.33 -1.84
N ASP A 414 -39.79 -13.33 -2.48
CA ASP A 414 -40.28 -13.45 -3.86
C ASP A 414 -39.56 -12.49 -4.83
N VAL A 415 -38.60 -11.71 -4.32
CA VAL A 415 -37.91 -10.65 -5.08
C VAL A 415 -36.57 -11.15 -5.66
N GLU A 416 -36.55 -11.36 -6.97
CA GLU A 416 -35.31 -11.56 -7.73
C GLU A 416 -34.54 -10.23 -7.88
N VAL A 417 -33.69 -9.94 -6.88
CA VAL A 417 -32.79 -8.79 -6.93
C VAL A 417 -31.81 -8.93 -8.09
N SER A 418 -31.82 -7.95 -8.98
CA SER A 418 -30.97 -7.95 -10.18
C SER A 418 -29.48 -7.87 -9.83
N ARG A 419 -28.63 -8.43 -10.69
CA ARG A 419 -27.16 -8.39 -10.49
C ARG A 419 -26.49 -7.06 -10.86
N PHE A 420 -27.25 -6.10 -11.39
CA PHE A 420 -26.71 -4.88 -12.00
C PHE A 420 -26.44 -3.73 -11.03
N LEU A 421 -27.21 -3.60 -9.94
CA LEU A 421 -26.95 -2.60 -8.90
C LEU A 421 -26.45 -3.24 -7.60
N THR A 422 -25.35 -2.68 -7.09
CA THR A 422 -24.93 -2.87 -5.70
C THR A 422 -25.89 -2.06 -4.80
N PRO A 423 -26.43 -2.64 -3.71
CA PRO A 423 -27.26 -1.90 -2.78
C PRO A 423 -26.46 -0.77 -2.11
N ILE A 424 -27.14 0.33 -1.81
CA ILE A 424 -26.54 1.53 -1.21
C ILE A 424 -27.29 1.85 0.06
N ILE A 425 -26.57 2.15 1.14
CA ILE A 425 -27.17 2.77 2.33
C ILE A 425 -26.99 4.29 2.21
N PHE A 426 -28.08 5.02 2.41
CA PHE A 426 -28.09 6.47 2.39
C PHE A 426 -29.18 7.01 3.33
N ASP A 427 -28.82 7.98 4.16
CA ASP A 427 -29.53 8.34 5.39
C ASP A 427 -29.93 7.09 6.20
N ASP A 428 -31.20 6.92 6.56
CA ASP A 428 -31.70 5.76 7.33
C ASP A 428 -32.30 4.64 6.45
N HIS A 429 -31.95 4.60 5.16
CA HIS A 429 -32.54 3.70 4.17
C HIS A 429 -31.51 2.87 3.37
N LEU A 430 -31.90 1.64 3.05
CA LEU A 430 -31.21 0.71 2.15
C LEU A 430 -31.89 0.69 0.78
N TYR A 431 -31.22 1.21 -0.24
CA TYR A 431 -31.69 1.25 -1.64
C TYR A 431 -31.13 0.08 -2.44
N TYR A 432 -31.94 -0.57 -3.28
CA TYR A 432 -31.51 -1.68 -4.14
C TYR A 432 -32.38 -1.82 -5.41
N GLY A 433 -31.82 -2.46 -6.44
CA GLY A 433 -32.47 -2.63 -7.74
C GLY A 433 -33.22 -3.96 -7.89
N VAL A 434 -34.54 -3.88 -8.00
CA VAL A 434 -35.46 -4.94 -8.43
C VAL A 434 -35.63 -4.87 -9.95
N GLY A 435 -35.79 -6.02 -10.62
CA GLY A 435 -36.19 -6.02 -12.03
C GLY A 435 -36.50 -7.43 -12.51
N ASP A 436 -37.54 -7.54 -13.34
CA ASP A 436 -38.08 -8.82 -13.79
C ASP A 436 -37.13 -9.55 -14.74
N ILE A 437 -36.84 -10.83 -14.47
CA ILE A 437 -36.17 -11.71 -15.43
C ILE A 437 -37.22 -12.22 -16.42
N ILE A 438 -37.23 -11.66 -17.63
CA ILE A 438 -38.16 -12.05 -18.70
C ILE A 438 -37.40 -12.92 -19.70
N ASP A 439 -37.81 -14.19 -19.87
CA ASP A 439 -37.25 -15.13 -20.84
C ASP A 439 -35.71 -15.30 -20.78
N ASN A 440 -35.13 -15.30 -19.57
CA ASN A 440 -33.68 -15.25 -19.28
C ASN A 440 -32.94 -14.01 -19.83
N VAL A 441 -33.66 -13.01 -20.36
CA VAL A 441 -33.11 -11.69 -20.69
C VAL A 441 -33.16 -10.84 -19.42
N PHE A 442 -32.01 -10.27 -19.04
CA PHE A 442 -31.95 -9.39 -17.89
C PHE A 442 -32.76 -8.10 -18.12
N PRO A 443 -33.42 -7.56 -17.08
CA PRO A 443 -34.16 -6.31 -17.18
C PRO A 443 -33.24 -5.16 -17.61
N VAL A 444 -33.61 -4.51 -18.72
CA VAL A 444 -32.80 -3.41 -19.31
C VAL A 444 -32.76 -2.17 -18.41
N SER A 445 -33.75 -2.01 -17.52
CA SER A 445 -33.87 -0.94 -16.53
C SER A 445 -34.58 -1.47 -15.29
N LEU A 446 -34.31 -0.90 -14.12
CA LEU A 446 -34.68 -1.44 -12.81
C LEU A 446 -35.66 -0.55 -12.05
N SER A 447 -36.48 -1.17 -11.20
CA SER A 447 -37.20 -0.49 -10.12
C SER A 447 -36.29 -0.39 -8.90
N ILE A 448 -36.03 0.83 -8.42
CA ILE A 448 -35.33 1.01 -7.15
C ILE A 448 -36.35 0.90 -6.03
N HIS A 449 -36.10 -0.01 -5.09
CA HIS A 449 -36.78 -0.08 -3.81
C HIS A 449 -35.90 0.54 -2.72
N ARG A 450 -36.53 0.97 -1.62
CA ARG A 450 -35.85 1.35 -0.38
C ARG A 450 -36.48 0.62 0.80
N ILE A 451 -35.63 0.09 1.69
CA ILE A 451 -36.03 -0.45 2.99
C ILE A 451 -35.61 0.54 4.08
N SER A 452 -36.51 0.95 4.97
CA SER A 452 -36.11 1.71 6.16
C SER A 452 -35.32 0.80 7.11
N LEU A 453 -34.13 1.23 7.52
CA LEU A 453 -33.29 0.52 8.49
C LEU A 453 -33.91 0.51 9.89
N ASN A 454 -34.86 1.41 10.16
CA ASN A 454 -35.54 1.56 11.44
C ASN A 454 -36.78 0.67 11.58
N SER A 455 -37.62 0.58 10.54
CA SER A 455 -38.88 -0.20 10.58
C SER A 455 -38.81 -1.55 9.86
N GLY A 456 -37.83 -1.74 8.97
CA GLY A 456 -37.79 -2.88 8.04
C GLY A 456 -38.80 -2.79 6.88
N GLU A 457 -39.50 -1.66 6.73
CA GLU A 457 -40.52 -1.45 5.70
C GLU A 457 -39.90 -1.28 4.30
N ASP A 458 -40.24 -2.19 3.38
CA ASP A 458 -39.84 -2.23 1.96
C ASP A 458 -40.83 -1.40 1.13
N THR A 459 -40.35 -0.36 0.43
CA THR A 459 -41.17 0.53 -0.40
C THR A 459 -40.55 0.75 -1.79
N PRO A 460 -41.33 0.70 -2.88
CA PRO A 460 -40.89 1.18 -4.18
C PRO A 460 -40.51 2.67 -4.12
N PHE A 461 -39.43 3.06 -4.78
CA PHE A 461 -38.83 4.40 -4.67
C PHE A 461 -38.64 5.08 -6.04
N LEU A 462 -38.06 4.39 -7.03
CA LEU A 462 -37.94 4.85 -8.42
C LEU A 462 -38.26 3.71 -9.39
N ASP A 463 -38.60 4.05 -10.63
CA ASP A 463 -38.89 3.11 -11.71
C ASP A 463 -38.03 3.44 -12.95
N LYS A 464 -37.71 2.41 -13.74
CA LYS A 464 -36.89 2.45 -14.97
C LYS A 464 -35.53 3.15 -14.82
N VAL A 465 -34.78 2.81 -13.78
CA VAL A 465 -33.43 3.33 -13.51
C VAL A 465 -32.35 2.40 -14.10
N PHE A 466 -31.31 2.93 -14.74
CA PHE A 466 -30.16 2.14 -15.18
C PHE A 466 -28.99 2.17 -14.18
N ASP A 467 -28.72 3.33 -13.60
CA ASP A 467 -27.57 3.62 -12.74
C ASP A 467 -28.02 4.55 -11.59
N LEU A 468 -27.45 4.35 -10.40
CA LEU A 468 -27.77 5.08 -9.18
C LEU A 468 -26.47 5.29 -8.38
N LYS A 469 -26.13 6.55 -8.09
CA LYS A 469 -24.94 6.95 -7.32
C LYS A 469 -25.32 8.01 -6.28
N VAL A 470 -24.50 8.19 -5.25
CA VAL A 470 -24.76 9.14 -4.16
C VAL A 470 -23.56 10.06 -3.97
N SER A 471 -23.81 11.36 -3.76
CA SER A 471 -22.78 12.33 -3.34
C SER A 471 -23.40 13.46 -2.52
N GLY A 472 -22.82 13.74 -1.35
CA GLY A 472 -23.40 14.66 -0.38
C GLY A 472 -24.82 14.24 0.03
N LYS A 473 -25.76 15.18 0.03
CA LYS A 473 -27.19 14.95 0.33
C LYS A 473 -28.01 14.45 -0.87
N TYR A 474 -27.39 14.11 -2.00
CA TYR A 474 -28.07 13.86 -3.27
C TYR A 474 -27.82 12.45 -3.80
N MET A 475 -28.88 11.83 -4.31
CA MET A 475 -28.81 10.67 -5.19
C MET A 475 -28.92 11.14 -6.65
N PHE A 476 -28.03 10.62 -7.50
CA PHE A 476 -27.98 10.90 -8.94
C PHE A 476 -28.28 9.61 -9.69
N TYR A 477 -29.18 9.65 -10.65
CA TYR A 477 -29.65 8.46 -11.35
C TYR A 477 -29.97 8.71 -12.81
N THR A 478 -30.00 7.62 -13.60
CA THR A 478 -30.38 7.65 -15.02
C THR A 478 -31.75 7.02 -15.22
N ALA A 479 -32.75 7.85 -15.53
CA ALA A 479 -34.09 7.38 -15.87
C ALA A 479 -34.20 7.03 -17.37
N GLU A 480 -34.88 5.92 -17.70
CA GLU A 480 -35.29 5.62 -19.07
C GLU A 480 -36.42 6.54 -19.52
N VAL A 481 -36.23 7.16 -20.70
CA VAL A 481 -37.30 7.85 -21.43
C VAL A 481 -37.45 7.19 -22.79
N LYS A 482 -38.69 6.80 -23.11
CA LYS A 482 -39.06 6.21 -24.40
C LYS A 482 -39.71 7.29 -25.25
N GLU A 483 -38.94 7.81 -26.20
CA GLU A 483 -39.39 8.86 -27.10
C GLU A 483 -39.71 8.24 -28.46
N ALA A 484 -40.88 8.54 -29.01
CA ALA A 484 -41.19 8.21 -30.40
C ALA A 484 -40.70 9.34 -31.29
N ASN A 485 -39.83 9.05 -32.26
CA ASN A 485 -39.46 10.03 -33.27
C ASN A 485 -40.59 10.26 -34.29
N ASP A 486 -40.44 11.25 -35.17
CA ASP A 486 -41.44 11.64 -36.19
C ASP A 486 -41.89 10.52 -37.14
N ARG A 487 -41.20 9.37 -37.12
CA ARG A 487 -41.48 8.18 -37.94
C ARG A 487 -42.05 7.01 -37.12
N GLY A 488 -42.36 7.22 -35.84
CA GLY A 488 -42.95 6.23 -34.93
C GLY A 488 -41.96 5.20 -34.36
N PHE A 489 -40.65 5.34 -34.59
CA PHE A 489 -39.66 4.48 -33.95
C PHE A 489 -39.39 4.96 -32.53
N ILE A 490 -39.42 4.04 -31.56
CA ILE A 490 -39.13 4.33 -30.16
C ILE A 490 -37.61 4.30 -29.93
N THR A 491 -37.02 5.44 -29.62
CA THR A 491 -35.65 5.55 -29.12
C THR A 491 -35.64 5.45 -27.59
N ARG A 492 -34.73 4.61 -27.04
CA ARG A 492 -34.45 4.57 -25.60
C ARG A 492 -33.40 5.63 -25.26
N ASN A 493 -33.85 6.73 -24.71
CA ASN A 493 -33.00 7.78 -24.17
C ASN A 493 -32.87 7.64 -22.65
N SER A 494 -31.83 8.28 -22.11
CA SER A 494 -31.54 8.27 -20.67
C SER A 494 -31.40 9.70 -20.20
N HIS A 495 -31.99 10.05 -19.07
CA HIS A 495 -31.88 11.39 -18.48
C HIS A 495 -31.17 11.31 -17.15
N LEU A 496 -30.16 12.16 -16.95
CA LEU A 496 -29.50 12.35 -15.67
C LEU A 496 -30.43 13.17 -14.77
N ARG A 497 -30.84 12.58 -13.66
CA ARG A 497 -31.70 13.19 -12.66
C ARG A 497 -31.05 13.17 -11.28
N ARG A 498 -31.51 14.04 -10.39
CA ARG A 498 -31.00 14.21 -9.03
C ARG A 498 -32.16 14.35 -8.06
N ILE A 499 -32.16 13.57 -6.99
CA ILE A 499 -33.24 13.50 -5.99
C ILE A 499 -32.66 13.43 -4.57
N LEU A 500 -33.45 13.76 -3.56
CA LEU A 500 -33.12 13.54 -2.15
C LEU A 500 -33.50 12.11 -1.70
N SER A 501 -32.93 11.63 -0.60
CA SER A 501 -33.24 10.34 0.05
C SER A 501 -34.74 10.11 0.27
N ASN A 502 -35.42 11.12 0.81
CA ASN A 502 -36.85 11.09 1.08
C ASN A 502 -37.72 10.96 -0.20
N GLY A 503 -37.18 11.28 -1.38
CA GLY A 503 -37.89 11.31 -2.67
C GLY A 503 -38.28 12.70 -3.15
N GLU A 504 -37.91 13.76 -2.43
CA GLU A 504 -38.20 15.14 -2.83
C GLU A 504 -37.15 15.71 -3.80
N GLN A 505 -37.52 16.82 -4.45
CA GLN A 505 -36.64 17.62 -5.30
C GLN A 505 -36.03 16.88 -6.49
N ASP A 506 -36.73 15.90 -7.07
CA ASP A 506 -36.37 15.29 -8.35
C ASP A 506 -36.17 16.36 -9.44
N THR A 507 -34.90 16.56 -9.79
CA THR A 507 -34.39 17.61 -10.67
C THR A 507 -33.79 16.96 -11.92
N LEU A 508 -34.26 17.33 -13.10
CA LEU A 508 -33.57 17.01 -14.36
C LEU A 508 -32.25 17.80 -14.43
N ILE A 509 -31.13 17.11 -14.61
CA ILE A 509 -29.79 17.69 -14.74
C ILE A 509 -29.36 17.73 -16.21
N ALA A 510 -29.52 16.63 -16.94
CA ALA A 510 -29.15 16.55 -18.36
C ALA A 510 -29.98 15.51 -19.12
N GLU A 511 -30.41 15.89 -20.32
CA GLU A 511 -31.14 15.02 -21.25
C GLU A 511 -30.19 14.20 -22.14
N ASN A 512 -30.69 13.07 -22.63
CA ASN A 512 -30.06 12.20 -23.63
C ASN A 512 -28.60 11.80 -23.33
N ILE A 513 -28.31 11.43 -22.08
CA ILE A 513 -26.97 11.02 -21.68
C ILE A 513 -26.64 9.56 -22.06
N GLY A 514 -25.34 9.23 -22.11
CA GLY A 514 -24.81 7.88 -22.28
C GLY A 514 -24.33 7.26 -20.98
N SER A 515 -23.49 8.00 -20.23
CA SER A 515 -22.86 7.59 -18.98
C SER A 515 -22.58 8.81 -18.09
N PHE A 516 -22.40 8.60 -16.78
CA PHE A 516 -21.94 9.65 -15.87
C PHE A 516 -21.00 9.15 -14.77
N LEU A 517 -20.10 10.03 -14.32
CA LEU A 517 -19.15 9.84 -13.24
C LEU A 517 -19.29 11.00 -12.24
N LEU A 518 -19.33 10.69 -10.94
CA LEU A 518 -19.22 11.68 -9.87
C LEU A 518 -17.75 11.79 -9.44
N HIS A 519 -17.16 12.99 -9.47
CA HIS A 519 -15.83 13.21 -8.90
C HIS A 519 -15.73 14.61 -8.29
N GLY A 520 -15.38 14.68 -6.99
CA GLY A 520 -15.39 15.91 -6.21
C GLY A 520 -16.77 16.57 -6.23
N ASN A 521 -16.79 17.88 -6.51
CA ASN A 521 -18.02 18.69 -6.58
C ASN A 521 -18.67 18.70 -7.99
N PHE A 522 -18.30 17.76 -8.87
CA PHE A 522 -18.75 17.74 -10.27
C PHE A 522 -19.33 16.38 -10.69
N ILE A 523 -20.24 16.45 -11.66
CA ILE A 523 -20.73 15.34 -12.45
C ILE A 523 -20.13 15.49 -13.85
N TYR A 524 -19.39 14.48 -14.29
CA TYR A 524 -18.91 14.36 -15.67
C TYR A 524 -19.88 13.43 -16.41
N TYR A 525 -20.37 13.79 -17.59
CA TYR A 525 -21.30 12.95 -18.35
C TYR A 525 -21.09 13.03 -19.86
N THR A 526 -21.41 11.94 -20.55
CA THR A 526 -21.51 11.92 -22.02
C THR A 526 -22.93 12.28 -22.43
N LYS A 527 -23.11 13.23 -23.34
CA LYS A 527 -24.41 13.54 -23.98
C LYS A 527 -24.42 13.02 -25.41
N LYS A 528 -25.47 12.29 -25.79
CA LYS A 528 -25.70 11.84 -27.17
C LYS A 528 -26.19 13.03 -28.01
N GLY A 529 -25.75 13.12 -29.26
CA GLY A 529 -26.40 13.98 -30.24
C GLY A 529 -27.79 13.47 -30.63
N ASP A 530 -28.42 14.15 -31.60
CA ASP A 530 -29.70 13.71 -32.19
C ASP A 530 -29.60 12.29 -32.77
N SER A 531 -30.74 11.63 -32.95
CA SER A 531 -30.89 10.18 -33.19
C SER A 531 -30.25 9.60 -34.46
N SER A 532 -29.46 10.38 -35.20
CA SER A 532 -28.67 9.99 -36.38
C SER A 532 -27.15 10.11 -36.16
N SER A 533 -26.68 10.50 -34.96
CA SER A 533 -25.27 10.77 -34.67
C SER A 533 -24.65 9.75 -33.72
N SER A 534 -23.47 9.20 -34.07
CA SER A 534 -22.62 8.46 -33.12
C SER A 534 -21.87 9.39 -32.16
N ASN A 535 -21.65 10.63 -32.58
CA ASN A 535 -20.90 11.62 -31.83
C ASN A 535 -21.58 11.91 -30.48
N LYS A 536 -20.84 11.64 -29.41
CA LYS A 536 -21.18 12.04 -28.04
C LYS A 536 -20.33 13.26 -27.67
N THR A 537 -20.89 14.20 -26.92
CA THR A 537 -20.14 15.30 -26.29
C THR A 537 -19.84 14.96 -24.83
N LEU A 538 -18.73 15.47 -24.32
CA LEU A 538 -18.34 15.29 -22.92
C LEU A 538 -18.59 16.59 -22.15
N HIS A 539 -19.31 16.49 -21.05
CA HIS A 539 -19.77 17.61 -20.23
C HIS A 539 -19.30 17.47 -18.78
N ARG A 540 -19.26 18.61 -18.08
CA ARG A 540 -19.03 18.68 -16.63
C ARG A 540 -19.88 19.77 -16.01
N VAL A 541 -20.83 19.37 -15.17
CA VAL A 541 -21.72 20.23 -14.39
C VAL A 541 -21.43 20.07 -12.89
N SER A 542 -21.78 21.06 -12.06
CA SER A 542 -21.71 20.91 -10.59
C SER A 542 -22.74 19.90 -10.07
N LEU A 543 -22.56 19.39 -8.84
CA LEU A 543 -23.58 18.59 -8.12
C LEU A 543 -24.93 19.31 -7.94
N GLU A 544 -24.95 20.64 -8.10
CA GLU A 544 -26.17 21.46 -8.07
C GLU A 544 -26.88 21.60 -9.43
N GLY A 545 -26.39 20.94 -10.48
CA GLY A 545 -26.92 21.08 -11.85
C GLY A 545 -26.60 22.44 -12.49
N LYS A 546 -25.67 23.20 -11.92
CA LYS A 546 -25.25 24.53 -12.37
C LYS A 546 -23.90 24.48 -13.10
N ASP A 547 -23.71 25.45 -13.99
CA ASP A 547 -22.43 25.72 -14.65
C ASP A 547 -21.94 24.55 -15.54
N ASP A 548 -22.85 23.95 -16.31
CA ASP A 548 -22.52 22.92 -17.29
C ASP A 548 -21.46 23.43 -18.29
N THR A 549 -20.32 22.74 -18.30
CA THR A 549 -19.16 23.05 -19.10
C THR A 549 -18.96 21.97 -20.13
N LEU A 550 -19.11 22.31 -21.42
CA LEU A 550 -18.67 21.44 -22.52
C LEU A 550 -17.14 21.26 -22.47
N LEU A 551 -16.68 20.03 -22.32
CA LEU A 551 -15.24 19.68 -22.25
C LEU A 551 -14.69 19.18 -23.59
N ALA A 552 -15.46 18.38 -24.34
CA ALA A 552 -15.01 17.81 -25.62
C ALA A 552 -16.16 17.50 -26.59
N THR A 553 -15.84 17.51 -27.88
CA THR A 553 -16.76 17.27 -29.02
C THR A 553 -16.08 16.42 -30.09
N GLY A 554 -16.82 15.56 -30.78
CA GLY A 554 -16.38 15.01 -32.07
C GLY A 554 -15.36 13.87 -32.00
N ALA A 555 -15.33 13.14 -30.89
CA ALA A 555 -14.89 11.76 -30.88
C ALA A 555 -16.11 10.85 -30.57
N ASP A 556 -16.04 9.57 -30.92
CA ASP A 556 -17.04 8.58 -30.48
C ASP A 556 -16.80 8.24 -28.99
N ILE A 557 -16.94 9.22 -28.10
CA ILE A 557 -16.66 9.14 -26.64
C ILE A 557 -17.66 8.20 -25.98
N ASP A 558 -17.34 6.91 -25.91
CA ASP A 558 -18.33 5.88 -25.63
C ASP A 558 -18.69 5.80 -24.15
N HIS A 559 -17.67 5.87 -23.29
CA HIS A 559 -17.75 5.70 -21.84
C HIS A 559 -16.80 6.66 -21.10
N ILE A 560 -16.98 6.80 -19.77
CA ILE A 560 -16.09 7.56 -18.88
C ILE A 560 -15.55 6.56 -17.86
N ASP A 561 -14.26 6.22 -17.95
CA ASP A 561 -13.67 5.12 -17.16
C ASP A 561 -13.38 5.51 -15.72
N GLY A 562 -13.04 6.78 -15.48
CA GLY A 562 -12.65 7.27 -14.16
C GLY A 562 -11.98 8.63 -14.17
N TYR A 563 -11.51 9.05 -13.00
CA TYR A 563 -10.74 10.28 -12.81
C TYR A 563 -9.64 10.04 -11.78
N SER A 564 -8.38 10.28 -12.15
CA SER A 564 -7.21 10.08 -11.29
C SER A 564 -6.13 11.13 -11.61
N GLU A 565 -5.40 11.59 -10.59
CA GLU A 565 -4.24 12.50 -10.76
C GLU A 565 -4.54 13.83 -11.48
N GLY A 566 -5.81 14.24 -11.53
CA GLY A 566 -6.28 15.43 -12.28
C GLY A 566 -6.69 15.14 -13.73
N ILE A 567 -6.53 13.90 -14.18
CA ILE A 567 -6.85 13.41 -15.52
C ILE A 567 -8.23 12.72 -15.49
N LEU A 568 -9.06 13.03 -16.48
CA LEU A 568 -10.34 12.35 -16.73
C LEU A 568 -10.13 11.30 -17.84
N SER A 569 -10.32 10.03 -17.52
CA SER A 569 -10.17 8.92 -18.47
C SER A 569 -11.50 8.63 -19.18
N ILE A 570 -11.44 8.50 -20.50
CA ILE A 570 -12.59 8.22 -21.37
C ILE A 570 -12.24 7.20 -22.44
N GLN A 571 -13.16 6.27 -22.71
CA GLN A 571 -13.08 5.41 -23.88
C GLN A 571 -13.59 6.16 -25.12
N VAL A 572 -12.88 6.00 -26.22
CA VAL A 572 -13.31 6.43 -27.55
C VAL A 572 -13.38 5.22 -28.46
N GLN A 573 -14.54 4.97 -29.08
CA GLN A 573 -14.59 4.02 -30.19
C GLN A 573 -13.83 4.59 -31.39
N LYS A 574 -13.30 3.70 -32.24
CA LYS A 574 -12.60 4.08 -33.46
C LYS A 574 -12.87 3.03 -34.53
N TYR A 575 -13.84 3.30 -35.40
CA TYR A 575 -14.22 2.38 -36.47
C TYR A 575 -13.11 2.22 -37.51
N ILE A 576 -12.33 1.14 -37.40
CA ILE A 576 -11.45 0.69 -38.49
C ILE A 576 -12.32 0.04 -39.55
N HIS A 577 -12.65 0.78 -40.61
CA HIS A 577 -13.23 0.20 -41.82
C HIS A 577 -12.16 -0.64 -42.54
N LEU A 578 -12.10 -1.94 -42.19
CA LEU A 578 -11.49 -2.94 -43.05
C LEU A 578 -12.33 -3.01 -44.34
N ARG A 579 -11.78 -2.49 -45.44
CA ARG A 579 -12.28 -2.84 -46.77
C ARG A 579 -11.85 -4.29 -47.05
N ASN A 580 -12.80 -5.12 -47.47
CA ASN A 580 -12.45 -6.42 -48.03
C ASN A 580 -11.76 -6.20 -49.39
N GLU A 581 -10.53 -6.69 -49.50
CA GLU A 581 -9.98 -7.31 -50.71
C GLU A 581 -9.76 -8.79 -50.40
#